data_AF-A0A933SW39-F1
#
_entry.id   AF-A0A933SW39-F1
#
_cell.length_a   1.000
_cell.length_b   1.000
_cell.length_c   1.000
_cell.angle_alpha   90.00
_cell.angle_beta   90.00
_cell.angle_gamma   90.00
#
_symmetry.space_group_name_H-M   'P 1'
#
loop_
_entity.id
_entity.type
_entity.pdbx_description
1 polymer ?
#
loop_
_entity_poly.entity_id
_entity_poly.type
_entity_poly.pdbx_seq_one_letter_code
_entity_poly.pdbx_strand_id
1 'polypeptide(L)'
;MKFIINVNPIFCCPGLISEALYKKLEKEIGIPIVSITYDGTRADKNKALKPYLHFAVQIKPISFSQTPSNRQRRKKIAGKILWFCDSPRALNYYI
;
A
#
# COMPACT_ATOMS: atom_id res chain seq x y z
N MET A 1 -6.78 -4.26 15.43
CA MET A 1 -7.48 -3.21 14.64
C MET A 1 -6.80 -3.11 13.28
N LYS A 2 -7.57 -3.10 12.18
CA LYS A 2 -7.05 -2.97 10.80
C LYS A 2 -7.61 -1.67 10.20
N PHE A 3 -6.81 -0.96 9.42
CA PHE A 3 -7.21 0.24 8.70
C PHE A 3 -6.56 0.27 7.32
N ILE A 4 -7.17 0.99 6.39
CA ILE A 4 -6.68 1.13 5.01
C ILE A 4 -6.18 2.55 4.84
N ILE A 5 -5.06 2.72 4.14
CA ILE A 5 -4.50 4.03 3.79
C ILE A 5 -4.64 4.20 2.29
N ASN A 6 -5.35 5.25 1.87
CA ASN A 6 -5.36 5.71 0.49
C ASN A 6 -4.33 6.83 0.33
N VAL A 7 -3.51 6.78 -0.72
CA VAL A 7 -2.47 7.77 -0.97
C VAL A 7 -2.66 8.37 -2.35
N ASN A 8 -2.96 9.67 -2.39
CA ASN A 8 -3.21 10.42 -3.62
C ASN A 8 -2.07 11.43 -3.88
N PRO A 9 -1.46 11.44 -5.06
CA PRO A 9 -0.61 12.56 -5.48
C PRO A 9 -1.49 13.73 -5.94
N ILE A 10 -1.18 14.94 -5.49
CA ILE A 10 -1.66 16.26 -5.99
C ILE A 10 -3.08 16.19 -6.56
N PHE A 11 -4.10 16.25 -5.69
CA PHE A 11 -5.54 16.32 -5.99
C PHE A 11 -5.97 15.88 -7.40
N CYS A 12 -5.58 14.67 -7.82
CA CYS A 12 -5.92 14.23 -9.16
C CYS A 12 -7.41 13.85 -9.19
N CYS A 13 -8.07 14.14 -10.31
CA CYS A 13 -9.51 13.90 -10.47
C CYS A 13 -9.97 12.49 -10.02
N PRO A 14 -9.26 11.38 -10.30
CA PRO A 14 -9.69 10.08 -9.78
C PRO A 14 -9.52 9.95 -8.26
N GLY A 15 -8.50 10.59 -7.66
CA GLY A 15 -8.28 10.57 -6.21
C GLY A 15 -9.41 11.24 -5.42
N LEU A 16 -9.92 12.38 -5.90
CA LEU A 16 -11.05 13.08 -5.28
C LEU A 16 -12.36 12.28 -5.34
N ILE A 17 -12.61 11.58 -6.45
CA ILE A 17 -13.79 10.72 -6.60
C ILE A 17 -13.71 9.55 -5.63
N SER A 18 -12.56 8.88 -5.53
CA SER A 18 -12.35 7.78 -4.58
C SER A 18 -12.51 8.25 -3.13
N GLU A 19 -12.02 9.44 -2.80
CA GLU A 19 -12.15 10.01 -1.45
C GLU A 19 -13.61 10.28 -1.05
N ALA A 20 -14.43 10.73 -1.99
CA ALA A 20 -15.87 10.87 -1.78
C ALA A 20 -16.59 9.53 -1.57
N LEU A 21 -16.13 8.47 -2.27
CA LEU A 21 -16.68 7.12 -2.14
C LEU A 21 -16.30 6.43 -0.82
N TYR A 22 -15.11 6.69 -0.29
CA TYR A 22 -14.64 6.02 0.94
C TYR A 22 -15.55 6.25 2.14
N LYS A 23 -16.17 7.44 2.26
CA LYS A 23 -17.14 7.71 3.34
C LYS A 23 -18.33 6.74 3.38
N LYS A 24 -18.73 6.21 2.21
CA LYS A 24 -19.78 5.19 2.13
C LYS A 24 -19.22 3.80 2.42
N LEU A 25 -18.06 3.48 1.83
CA LEU A 25 -17.39 2.19 2.04
C LEU A 25 -16.99 1.95 3.50
N GLU A 26 -16.55 2.98 4.23
CA GLU A 26 -16.23 2.87 5.65
C GLU A 26 -17.44 2.41 6.48
N LYS A 27 -18.65 2.88 6.12
CA LYS A 27 -19.89 2.49 6.80
C LYS A 27 -20.33 1.07 6.46
N GLU A 28 -20.10 0.65 5.22
CA GLU A 28 -20.49 -0.69 4.74
C GLU A 28 -19.51 -1.78 5.21
N ILE A 29 -18.20 -1.50 5.15
CA ILE A 29 -17.14 -2.46 5.45
C ILE A 29 -16.79 -2.45 6.95
N GLY A 30 -17.06 -1.35 7.66
CA GLY A 30 -16.70 -1.18 9.08
C GLY A 30 -15.19 -1.07 9.33
N ILE A 31 -14.40 -0.83 8.28
CA ILE A 31 -12.95 -0.61 8.36
C ILE A 31 -12.68 0.86 8.05
N PRO A 32 -11.94 1.59 8.90
CA PRO A 32 -11.59 2.98 8.63
C PRO A 32 -10.59 3.09 7.46
N ILE A 33 -10.85 4.03 6.56
CA ILE A 33 -10.09 4.34 5.36
C ILE A 33 -9.55 5.78 5.50
N VAL A 34 -8.25 5.91 5.73
CA VAL A 34 -7.59 7.20 5.86
C VAL A 34 -7.02 7.62 4.52
N SER A 35 -7.51 8.72 3.97
CA SER A 35 -6.98 9.30 2.73
C SER A 35 -5.91 10.35 3.04
N ILE A 36 -4.76 10.24 2.40
CA ILE A 36 -3.64 11.18 2.49
C ILE A 36 -3.32 11.70 1.10
N THR A 37 -3.38 13.02 0.94
CA THR A 37 -3.00 13.68 -0.30
C THR A 37 -1.64 14.36 -0.14
N TYR A 38 -0.66 13.92 -0.94
CA TYR A 38 0.64 14.55 -1.03
C TYR A 38 0.61 15.59 -2.14
N ASP A 39 0.53 16.85 -1.75
CA ASP A 39 0.46 18.03 -2.62
C ASP A 39 1.83 18.61 -2.99
N GLY A 40 2.92 17.87 -2.73
CA GLY A 40 4.29 18.34 -2.95
C GLY A 40 4.74 19.43 -1.96
N THR A 41 3.88 19.83 -1.02
CA THR A 41 4.29 20.72 0.07
C THR A 41 5.13 19.96 1.08
N ARG A 42 6.06 20.64 1.75
CA ARG A 42 6.84 20.07 2.88
C ARG A 42 6.02 19.94 4.17
N ALA A 43 4.69 20.05 4.08
CA ALA A 43 3.83 19.90 5.24
C ALA A 43 3.76 18.43 5.69
N ASP A 44 3.74 18.20 7.00
CA ASP A 44 3.62 16.86 7.57
C ASP A 44 2.21 16.28 7.38
N LYS A 45 1.92 15.73 6.20
CA LYS A 45 0.64 15.06 5.92
C LYS A 45 0.45 13.77 6.74
N ASN A 46 1.55 13.16 7.19
CA ASN A 46 1.55 11.94 8.00
C ASN A 46 1.01 12.13 9.43
N LYS A 47 0.79 13.37 9.88
CA LYS A 47 0.17 13.63 11.20
C LYS A 47 -1.23 13.02 11.33
N ALA A 48 -1.96 12.90 10.22
CA ALA A 48 -3.27 12.25 10.18
C ALA A 48 -3.23 10.76 10.58
N LEU A 49 -2.08 10.08 10.43
CA LEU A 49 -1.93 8.66 10.78
C LEU A 49 -1.69 8.41 12.27
N LYS A 50 -1.22 9.42 13.02
CA LYS A 50 -0.86 9.27 14.44
C LYS A 50 -1.95 8.60 15.30
N PRO A 51 -3.24 9.01 15.26
CA PRO A 51 -4.26 8.36 16.08
C PRO A 51 -4.45 6.89 15.70
N TYR A 52 -4.50 6.57 14.41
CA TYR A 52 -4.68 5.20 13.93
C TYR A 52 -3.51 4.30 14.30
N LEU A 53 -2.28 4.82 14.21
CA LEU A 53 -1.07 4.11 14.62
C LEU A 53 -1.02 3.91 16.14
N HIS A 54 -1.41 4.90 16.94
CA HIS A 54 -1.46 4.76 18.40
C HIS A 54 -2.36 3.59 18.83
N PHE A 55 -3.52 3.42 18.19
CA PHE A 55 -4.42 2.30 18.47
C PHE A 55 -3.97 0.98 17.83
N ALA A 56 -3.19 1.02 16.73
CA ALA A 56 -2.70 -0.18 16.06
C ALA A 56 -1.44 -0.78 16.71
N VAL A 57 -0.52 0.05 17.20
CA VAL A 57 0.82 -0.35 17.73
C VAL A 57 0.74 -0.98 19.12
N GLN A 58 -0.40 -0.91 19.81
CA GLN A 58 -0.62 -1.73 21.02
C GLN A 58 -0.63 -3.24 20.72
N ILE A 59 -0.70 -3.62 19.44
CA ILE A 59 -0.45 -4.98 18.98
C ILE A 59 1.05 -5.10 18.74
N LYS A 60 1.75 -5.88 19.58
CA LYS A 60 3.18 -6.22 19.38
C LYS A 60 3.43 -6.58 17.92
N PRO A 61 4.57 -6.16 17.34
CA PRO A 61 4.84 -6.35 15.93
C PRO A 61 4.76 -7.83 15.60
N ILE A 62 3.77 -8.20 14.80
CA ILE A 62 3.82 -9.41 14.00
C ILE A 62 4.99 -9.20 13.05
N SER A 63 6.03 -10.02 13.21
CA SER A 63 7.16 -10.13 12.30
C SER A 63 6.62 -10.30 10.88
N PHE A 64 6.67 -9.21 10.12
CA PHE A 64 6.11 -9.10 8.80
C PHE A 64 7.04 -9.79 7.79
N SER A 65 6.79 -11.07 7.54
CA SER A 65 7.29 -11.75 6.35
C SER A 65 6.41 -11.33 5.16
N GLN A 66 6.68 -10.17 4.57
CA GLN A 66 6.21 -9.88 3.22
C GLN A 66 7.31 -10.25 2.23
N THR A 67 7.07 -11.31 1.47
CA THR A 67 7.40 -11.25 0.03
C THR A 67 6.10 -11.46 -0.76
N PRO A 68 5.88 -10.67 -1.81
CA PRO A 68 4.66 -10.71 -2.61
C PRO A 68 4.52 -12.06 -3.31
N SER A 69 3.27 -12.43 -3.57
CA SER A 69 2.82 -13.62 -4.29
C SER A 69 3.60 -13.88 -5.58
N ASN A 70 4.68 -14.64 -5.50
CA ASN A 70 5.28 -15.26 -6.67
C ASN A 70 4.60 -16.62 -6.85
N ARG A 71 3.57 -16.67 -7.70
CA ARG A 71 3.00 -17.92 -8.20
C ARG A 71 4.02 -18.58 -9.15
N GLN A 72 5.14 -19.05 -8.61
CA GLN A 72 6.15 -19.81 -9.34
C GLN A 72 5.62 -21.23 -9.57
N ARG A 73 4.90 -21.44 -10.67
CA ARG A 73 4.67 -22.79 -11.21
C ARG A 73 6.01 -23.31 -11.75
N ARG A 74 6.75 -24.05 -10.91
CA ARG A 74 7.89 -24.87 -11.36
C ARG A 74 7.36 -25.95 -12.30
N LYS A 75 7.56 -25.80 -13.62
CA LYS A 75 7.61 -26.96 -14.51
C LYS A 75 9.09 -27.35 -14.67
N LYS A 76 9.43 -28.53 -14.15
CA LYS A 76 10.76 -29.11 -14.26
C LYS A 76 10.82 -29.84 -15.60
N ILE A 77 11.55 -29.30 -16.56
CA ILE A 77 11.86 -30.02 -17.81
C ILE A 77 13.37 -30.09 -17.92
N ALA A 78 13.89 -31.31 -18.05
CA ALA A 78 15.27 -31.62 -18.41
C ALA A 78 16.37 -30.91 -17.58
N GLY A 79 16.31 -31.01 -16.25
CA GLY A 79 17.47 -30.80 -15.38
C GLY A 79 18.05 -29.38 -15.28
N LYS A 80 17.47 -28.37 -15.94
CA LYS A 80 17.90 -26.96 -15.83
C LYS A 80 16.81 -26.11 -15.16
N ILE A 81 17.20 -25.35 -14.14
CA ILE A 81 16.36 -24.31 -13.54
C ILE A 81 16.54 -23.06 -14.40
N LEU A 82 15.57 -22.77 -15.27
CA LEU A 82 15.57 -21.55 -16.08
C LEU A 82 14.71 -20.49 -15.39
N TRP A 83 15.34 -19.41 -14.94
CA TRP A 83 14.64 -18.22 -14.45
C TRP A 83 14.28 -17.33 -15.64
N PHE A 84 13.00 -17.25 -15.99
CA PHE A 84 12.50 -16.19 -16.87
C PHE A 84 12.20 -14.96 -16.01
N CYS A 85 13.10 -13.98 -16.07
CA CYS A 85 12.90 -12.64 -15.52
C CYS A 85 12.41 -11.74 -16.66
N ASP A 86 11.09 -11.68 -16.87
CA ASP A 86 10.50 -10.72 -17.81
C ASP A 86 10.38 -9.34 -17.14
N SER A 87 11.48 -8.60 -17.10
CA SER A 87 11.54 -7.20 -17.55
C SER A 87 12.86 -6.51 -17.11
N PRO A 88 13.60 -5.91 -18.05
CA PRO A 88 14.82 -5.16 -17.80
C PRO A 88 14.50 -3.66 -17.63
N ARG A 89 14.49 -3.17 -16.38
CA ARG A 89 14.88 -1.79 -15.98
C ARG A 89 14.54 -1.54 -14.52
N ALA A 90 15.44 -1.96 -13.63
CA ALA A 90 15.59 -1.33 -12.34
C ALA A 90 16.37 -0.03 -12.55
N LEU A 91 15.71 1.12 -12.46
CA LEU A 91 16.38 2.41 -12.29
C LEU A 91 16.11 2.90 -10.88
N ASN A 92 17.20 3.05 -10.15
CA ASN A 92 17.33 3.69 -8.84
C ASN A 92 16.52 4.98 -8.75
N TYR A 93 15.68 5.10 -7.71
CA TYR A 93 15.39 6.40 -7.10
C TYR A 93 15.35 6.25 -5.58
N TYR A 94 16.47 6.61 -4.95
CA TYR A 94 16.50 7.23 -3.63
C TYR A 94 16.02 8.66 -3.80
N ILE A 95 14.89 9.03 -3.18
CA ILE A 95 14.63 10.34 -2.53
C ILE A 95 13.72 10.04 -1.34
#